data_AF-A0A967I2B6-F1
#
_entry.id   AF-A0A967I2B6-F1
#
_cell.length_a   1.000
_cell.length_b   1.000
_cell.length_c   1.000
_cell.angle_alpha   90.00
_cell.angle_beta   90.00
_cell.angle_gamma   90.00
#
_symmetry.space_group_name_H-M   'P 1'
#
loop_
_entity.id
_entity.type
_entity.pdbx_description
1 polymer ?
#
loop_
_entity_poly.entity_id
_entity_poly.type
_entity_poly.pdbx_seq_one_letter_code
_entity_poly.pdbx_strand_id
1 'polypeptide(L)'
;MKQGKKQSDKKDIEEEERRIRTLRLLVDFSLAYLAQTKLPLEEAQAVVAGVKKQALHLFPEKEETFDLIYLPRFQRLLRDKYRLH
;
A
#
# COMPACT_ATOMS: atom_id res chain seq x y z
N MET A 1 31.93 8.94 25.46
CA MET A 1 30.80 9.52 24.69
C MET A 1 30.22 8.44 23.76
N LYS A 2 29.16 7.72 24.17
CA LYS A 2 28.48 6.68 23.35
C LYS A 2 26.95 6.79 23.38
N GLN A 3 26.39 7.97 23.68
CA GLN A 3 24.94 8.16 23.84
C GLN A 3 24.22 8.64 22.57
N GLY A 4 24.93 9.05 21.51
CA GLY A 4 24.30 9.60 20.28
C GLY A 4 23.73 8.56 19.30
N LYS A 5 24.31 7.34 19.23
CA LYS A 5 23.96 6.33 18.20
C LYS A 5 22.69 5.53 18.50
N LYS A 6 22.30 5.43 19.78
CA LYS A 6 21.15 4.62 20.23
C LYS A 6 19.79 5.32 20.09
N GLN A 7 19.80 6.65 19.92
CA GLN A 7 18.61 7.48 19.79
C GLN A 7 18.19 7.65 18.32
N SER A 8 19.12 7.61 17.37
CA SER A 8 18.82 7.62 15.92
C SER A 8 18.12 6.33 15.51
N ASP A 9 18.64 5.16 15.92
CA ASP A 9 18.08 3.86 15.54
C ASP A 9 16.62 3.69 16.00
N LYS A 10 16.25 4.24 17.17
CA LYS A 10 14.87 4.21 17.65
C LYS A 10 13.93 5.10 16.81
N LYS A 11 14.39 6.29 16.43
CA LYS A 11 13.60 7.20 15.59
C LYS A 11 13.39 6.62 14.20
N ASP A 12 14.43 6.01 13.63
CA ASP A 12 14.36 5.37 12.32
C ASP A 12 13.37 4.19 12.32
N ILE A 13 13.38 3.36 13.38
CA ILE A 13 12.40 2.28 13.57
C ILE A 13 10.97 2.83 13.72
N GLU A 14 10.77 3.88 14.55
CA GLU A 14 9.46 4.50 14.74
C GLU A 14 8.91 5.10 13.43
N GLU A 15 9.77 5.72 12.62
CA GLU A 15 9.39 6.22 11.30
C GLU A 15 9.02 5.09 10.34
N GLU A 16 9.79 4.00 10.31
CA GLU A 16 9.49 2.84 9.49
C GLU A 16 8.16 2.20 9.88
N GLU A 17 7.93 1.99 11.18
CA GLU A 17 6.64 1.50 11.68
C GLU A 17 5.48 2.43 11.28
N ARG A 18 5.69 3.75 11.34
CA ARG A 18 4.69 4.73 10.93
C ARG A 18 4.37 4.59 9.45
N ARG A 19 5.38 4.46 8.58
CA ARG A 19 5.19 4.25 7.13
C ARG A 19 4.42 2.94 6.86
N ILE A 20 4.73 1.87 7.59
CA ILE A 20 4.03 0.57 7.45
C ILE A 20 2.56 0.72 7.83
N ARG A 21 2.26 1.38 8.95
CA ARG A 21 0.88 1.63 9.41
C ARG A 21 0.11 2.49 8.41
N THR A 22 0.73 3.54 7.88
CA THR A 22 0.14 4.40 6.84
C THR A 22 -0.17 3.60 5.56
N LEU A 23 0.76 2.76 5.10
CA LEU A 23 0.55 1.95 3.90
C LEU A 23 -0.60 0.94 4.10
N ARG A 24 -0.64 0.26 5.25
CA ARG A 24 -1.75 -0.67 5.57
C ARG A 24 -3.09 0.04 5.53
N LEU A 25 -3.20 1.19 6.19
CA LEU A 25 -4.42 2.00 6.19
C LEU A 25 -4.84 2.39 4.77
N LEU A 26 -3.90 2.84 3.94
CA LEU A 26 -4.16 3.23 2.56
C LEU A 26 -4.69 2.06 1.73
N VAL A 27 -4.07 0.89 1.87
CA VAL A 27 -4.48 -0.32 1.15
C VAL A 27 -5.87 -0.77 1.59
N ASP A 28 -6.10 -0.89 2.89
CA ASP A 28 -7.37 -1.36 3.44
C ASP A 28 -8.52 -0.40 3.09
N PHE A 29 -8.26 0.91 3.18
CA PHE A 29 -9.20 1.93 2.72
C PHE A 29 -9.51 1.79 1.23
N SER A 30 -8.48 1.62 0.40
CA SER A 30 -8.67 1.53 -1.06
C SER A 30 -9.43 0.26 -1.46
N LEU A 31 -9.19 -0.87 -0.79
CA LEU A 31 -9.96 -2.09 -0.98
C LEU A 31 -11.44 -1.88 -0.58
N ALA A 32 -11.69 -1.27 0.57
CA ALA A 32 -13.04 -0.98 1.02
C ALA A 32 -13.77 0.01 0.09
N TYR A 33 -13.07 1.04 -0.38
CA TYR A 33 -13.57 2.02 -1.34
C TYR A 33 -13.94 1.35 -2.68
N LEU A 34 -13.03 0.54 -3.23
CA LEU A 34 -13.27 -0.20 -4.46
C LEU A 34 -14.38 -1.23 -4.32
N ALA A 35 -14.59 -1.83 -3.14
CA ALA A 35 -15.69 -2.77 -2.93
C ALA A 35 -17.06 -2.09 -2.92
N GLN A 36 -17.15 -0.88 -2.35
CA GLN A 36 -18.43 -0.19 -2.13
C GLN A 36 -18.87 0.68 -3.31
N THR A 37 -17.92 1.21 -4.09
CA THR A 37 -18.24 2.14 -5.19
C THR A 37 -18.59 1.43 -6.49
N LYS A 38 -19.39 2.06 -7.34
CA LYS A 38 -19.59 1.63 -8.73
C LYS A 38 -18.70 2.50 -9.62
N LEU A 39 -17.51 2.00 -9.92
CA LEU A 39 -16.55 2.65 -10.82
C LEU A 39 -16.39 1.79 -12.08
N PRO A 40 -16.14 2.39 -13.25
CA PRO A 40 -15.60 1.67 -14.40
C PRO A 40 -14.30 0.94 -14.05
N LEU A 41 -13.98 -0.12 -14.80
CA LEU A 41 -12.76 -0.91 -14.56
C LEU A 41 -11.49 -0.06 -14.64
N GLU A 42 -11.42 0.84 -15.62
CA GLU A 42 -10.26 1.72 -15.84
C GLU A 42 -10.01 2.64 -14.63
N GLU A 43 -11.07 3.24 -14.08
CA GLU A 43 -10.96 4.08 -12.88
C GLU A 43 -10.54 3.25 -11.66
N ALA A 44 -11.08 2.03 -11.51
CA ALA A 44 -10.68 1.13 -10.43
C ALA A 44 -9.19 0.72 -10.54
N GLN A 45 -8.69 0.48 -11.75
CA GLN A 45 -7.28 0.22 -12.00
C GLN A 45 -6.41 1.45 -11.70
N ALA A 46 -6.89 2.66 -12.02
CA ALA A 46 -6.21 3.90 -11.69
C ALA A 46 -6.05 4.10 -10.17
N VAL A 47 -7.07 3.73 -9.38
CA VAL A 47 -6.96 3.72 -7.91
C VAL A 47 -5.85 2.78 -7.45
N VAL A 48 -5.80 1.56 -7.97
CA VAL A 48 -4.73 0.59 -7.63
C VAL A 48 -3.34 1.12 -7.99
N ALA A 49 -3.20 1.73 -9.17
CA ALA A 49 -1.96 2.35 -9.61
C ALA A 49 -1.55 3.53 -8.69
N GLY A 50 -2.51 4.33 -8.22
CA GLY A 50 -2.27 5.40 -7.26
C GLY A 50 -1.77 4.88 -5.90
N VAL A 51 -2.37 3.81 -5.39
CA VAL A 51 -1.90 3.14 -4.15
C VAL A 51 -0.48 2.62 -4.33
N LYS A 52 -0.17 1.97 -5.46
CA LYS A 52 1.18 1.49 -5.77
C LYS A 52 2.18 2.66 -5.78
N LYS A 53 1.87 3.76 -6.46
CA LYS A 53 2.73 4.96 -6.48
C LYS A 53 2.99 5.50 -5.08
N GLN A 54 1.97 5.57 -4.23
CA GLN A 54 2.12 6.03 -2.86
C GLN A 54 2.95 5.04 -2.00
N ALA A 55 2.82 3.75 -2.25
CA ALA A 55 3.66 2.74 -1.59
C ALA A 55 5.13 2.91 -1.96
N LEU A 56 5.44 3.18 -3.23
CA LEU A 56 6.80 3.46 -3.70
C LEU A 56 7.37 4.76 -3.12
N HIS A 57 6.53 5.78 -2.90
CA HIS A 57 6.97 6.99 -2.21
C HIS A 57 7.33 6.72 -0.73
N LEU A 58 6.61 5.81 -0.06
CA LEU A 58 6.89 5.44 1.33
C LEU A 58 8.09 4.47 1.43
N PHE A 59 8.25 3.60 0.45
CA PHE A 59 9.27 2.55 0.39
C PHE A 59 9.85 2.40 -1.02
N PRO A 60 10.79 3.27 -1.43
CA PRO A 60 11.33 3.28 -2.80
C PRO A 60 11.98 1.96 -3.22
N GLU A 61 12.59 1.25 -2.26
CA GLU A 61 13.33 0.00 -2.51
C GLU A 61 12.46 -1.27 -2.35
N LYS A 62 11.15 -1.13 -2.10
CA LYS A 62 10.27 -2.26 -1.73
C LYS A 62 9.11 -2.48 -2.70
N GLU A 63 9.27 -2.12 -3.97
CA GLU A 63 8.25 -2.33 -5.01
C GLU A 63 7.77 -3.79 -5.07
N GLU A 64 8.73 -4.71 -5.18
CA GLU A 64 8.44 -6.14 -5.35
C GLU A 64 7.69 -6.72 -4.14
N THR A 65 7.97 -6.20 -2.94
CA THR A 65 7.26 -6.58 -1.72
C THR A 65 5.80 -6.10 -1.73
N PHE A 66 5.54 -4.89 -2.24
CA PHE A 66 4.18 -4.41 -2.42
C PHE A 66 3.40 -5.31 -3.40
N ASP A 67 4.02 -5.64 -4.53
CA ASP A 67 3.42 -6.46 -5.58
C ASP A 67 3.15 -7.90 -5.09
N LEU A 68 3.97 -8.44 -4.19
CA LEU A 68 3.75 -9.76 -3.59
C LEU A 68 2.63 -9.77 -2.55
N ILE A 69 2.50 -8.73 -1.73
CA ILE A 69 1.62 -8.74 -0.55
C ILE A 69 0.23 -8.15 -0.84
N TYR A 70 0.20 -7.04 -1.59
CA TYR A 70 -1.00 -6.20 -1.70
C TYR A 70 -1.67 -6.30 -3.07
N LEU A 71 -0.90 -6.32 -4.16
CA LEU A 71 -1.45 -6.42 -5.50
C LEU A 71 -2.38 -7.64 -5.72
N PRO A 72 -2.11 -8.84 -5.17
CA PRO A 72 -3.01 -9.99 -5.34
C PRO A 72 -4.38 -9.76 -4.71
N ARG A 73 -4.47 -8.94 -3.65
CA ARG A 73 -5.74 -8.60 -2.99
C ARG A 73 -6.60 -7.71 -3.88
N PHE A 74 -5.99 -6.69 -4.49
CA PHE A 74 -6.67 -5.83 -5.45
C PHE A 74 -7.12 -6.62 -6.68
N GLN A 75 -6.24 -7.45 -7.25
CA GLN A 75 -6.57 -8.26 -8.42
C GLN A 75 -7.76 -9.20 -8.16
N ARG A 76 -7.81 -9.86 -7.00
CA ARG A 76 -8.96 -10.70 -6.63
C ARG A 76 -10.25 -9.88 -6.59
N LEU A 77 -10.24 -8.75 -5.87
CA LEU A 77 -11.40 -7.86 -5.80
C LEU A 77 -11.86 -7.39 -7.19
N LEU A 78 -10.93 -6.98 -8.06
CA LEU A 78 -11.26 -6.53 -9.40
C LEU A 78 -11.80 -7.66 -10.28
N ARG A 79 -11.19 -8.86 -10.23
CA ARG A 79 -11.69 -10.02 -10.99
C ARG A 79 -13.13 -10.36 -10.61
N ASP A 80 -13.41 -10.43 -9.31
CA ASP A 80 -14.74 -10.79 -8.80
C ASP A 80 -15.77 -9.71 -9.14
N LYS A 81 -15.43 -8.44 -8.94
CA LYS A 81 -16.34 -7.31 -9.15
C LYS A 81 -16.65 -7.03 -10.62
N TYR A 82 -15.65 -7.15 -11.49
CA TYR A 82 -15.77 -6.83 -12.92
C TYR A 82 -15.94 -8.07 -13.81
N ARG A 83 -16.08 -9.27 -13.21
CA ARG A 83 -16.28 -10.53 -13.93
C ARG A 83 -15.20 -10.79 -14.97
N LEU A 84 -13.94 -10.54 -14.57
CA LEU A 84 -12.76 -10.82 -15.38
C LEU A 84 -12.40 -12.29 -15.14
N HIS A 85 -12.95 -13.19 -15.96
CA HIS A 85 -12.69 -14.63 -15.94
C HIS A 85 -11.83 -15.01 -17.13
#